data_AF-A0A940UL67-F1
#
_entry.id   AF-A0A940UL67-F1
#
_cell.length_a   1.000
_cell.length_b   1.000
_cell.length_c   1.000
_cell.angle_alpha   90.00
_cell.angle_beta   90.00
_cell.angle_gamma   90.00
#
_symmetry.space_group_name_H-M   'P 1'
#
loop_
_entity.id
_entity.type
_entity.pdbx_description
1 polymer ?
#
loop_
_entity_poly.entity_id
_entity_poly.type
_entity_poly.pdbx_seq_one_letter_code
_entity_poly.pdbx_strand_id
1 'polypeptide(L)'
;KKEVGVRMPDHPVPLALTRLLERPLINTSAKMLTLGLLADPKEIERYLKGSVSLVIDGGLIPGEPSTVISLVDDAVNVLREGKGPIKDLLAG
;
A
#
# COMPACT_ATOMS: atom_id res chain seq x y z
N LYS A 1 10.99 -8.25 16.94
CA LYS A 1 9.64 -7.83 17.39
C LYS A 1 8.60 -8.47 16.46
N LYS A 2 7.44 -8.89 16.97
CA LYS A 2 6.34 -9.49 16.18
C LYS A 2 5.25 -8.43 15.98
N GLU A 3 5.46 -7.53 15.02
CA GLU A 3 4.51 -6.47 14.68
C GLU A 3 4.07 -6.67 13.22
N VAL A 4 2.84 -6.25 12.90
CA VAL A 4 2.28 -6.32 11.55
C VAL A 4 1.65 -4.99 11.19
N GLY A 5 1.96 -4.49 10.00
CA GLY A 5 1.27 -3.34 9.42
C GLY A 5 -0.04 -3.77 8.76
N VAL A 6 -1.13 -3.05 9.06
CA VAL A 6 -2.44 -3.26 8.42
C VAL A 6 -2.83 -1.99 7.68
N ARG A 7 -3.43 -2.14 6.50
CA ARG A 7 -3.91 -1.03 5.66
C ARG A 7 -5.26 -1.39 5.04
N MET A 8 -6.22 -0.47 5.13
CA MET A 8 -7.45 -0.50 4.33
C MET A 8 -7.29 0.45 3.14
N PRO A 9 -7.16 -0.04 1.89
CA PRO A 9 -6.98 0.83 0.72
C PRO A 9 -8.32 1.47 0.31
N ASP A 10 -8.26 2.76 -0.02
CA ASP A 10 -9.35 3.49 -0.70
C ASP A 10 -9.25 3.30 -2.22
N HIS A 11 -9.41 2.05 -2.68
CA HIS A 11 -9.42 1.71 -4.10
C HIS A 11 -10.32 0.49 -4.34
N PRO A 12 -11.21 0.50 -5.35
CA PRO A 12 -12.20 -0.56 -5.54
C PRO A 12 -11.58 -1.93 -5.84
N VAL A 13 -10.47 -1.99 -6.57
CA VAL A 13 -9.82 -3.25 -6.97
C VAL A 13 -9.35 -4.10 -5.77
N PRO A 14 -8.44 -3.63 -4.89
CA PRO A 14 -8.01 -4.43 -3.74
C PRO A 14 -9.16 -4.73 -2.77
N LEU A 15 -10.15 -3.85 -2.64
CA LEU A 15 -11.36 -4.11 -1.85
C LEU A 15 -12.22 -5.23 -2.45
N ALA A 16 -12.38 -5.28 -3.77
CA ALA A 16 -13.11 -6.35 -4.44
C ALA A 16 -12.37 -7.69 -4.31
N LEU A 17 -11.04 -7.69 -4.43
CA LEU A 17 -10.22 -8.88 -4.27
C LEU A 17 -10.31 -9.46 -2.85
N THR A 18 -10.18 -8.63 -1.81
CA THR A 18 -10.30 -9.13 -0.42
C THR A 18 -11.70 -9.67 -0.12
N ARG A 19 -12.76 -9.05 -0.67
CA ARG A 19 -14.13 -9.56 -0.55
C ARG A 19 -14.31 -10.90 -1.26
N LEU A 20 -13.78 -11.05 -2.47
CA LEU A 20 -13.88 -12.29 -3.25
C LEU A 20 -13.11 -13.44 -2.60
N LEU A 21 -11.95 -13.16 -2.02
CA LEU A 21 -11.08 -14.16 -1.39
C LEU A 21 -11.47 -14.48 0.06
N GLU A 22 -12.34 -13.66 0.66
CA GLU A 22 -12.75 -13.71 2.08
C GLU A 22 -11.58 -13.77 3.06
N ARG A 23 -10.44 -13.19 2.68
CA ARG A 23 -9.16 -13.27 3.40
C ARG A 23 -8.32 -12.00 3.18
N PRO A 24 -7.40 -11.66 4.12
CA PRO A 24 -6.46 -10.57 3.93
C PRO A 24 -5.49 -10.82 2.76
N LEU A 25 -5.03 -9.73 2.14
CA LEU A 25 -3.98 -9.75 1.14
C LEU A 25 -2.66 -9.28 1.76
N ILE A 26 -1.65 -10.14 1.72
CA ILE A 26 -0.27 -9.76 2.01
C ILE A 26 0.27 -9.04 0.78
N ASN A 27 0.69 -7.80 0.93
CA ASN A 27 1.23 -7.01 -0.17
C ASN A 27 2.38 -6.11 0.27
N THR A 28 3.10 -5.59 -0.73
CA THR A 28 4.08 -4.51 -0.62
C THR A 28 3.92 -3.62 -1.85
N SER A 29 4.51 -2.42 -1.82
CA SER A 29 4.50 -1.53 -2.98
C SER A 29 5.29 -2.12 -4.15
N ALA A 30 4.78 -1.95 -5.37
CA ALA A 30 5.52 -2.26 -6.59
C ALA A 30 6.66 -1.25 -6.77
N LYS A 31 7.86 -1.61 -6.31
CA LYS A 31 9.05 -0.77 -6.33
C LYS A 31 10.22 -1.51 -6.98
N MET A 32 10.97 -0.80 -7.81
CA MET A 32 12.26 -1.23 -8.33
C MET A 32 13.39 -0.37 -7.75
N LEU A 33 14.58 -0.97 -7.60
CA LEU A 33 15.77 -0.24 -7.11
C LEU A 33 16.20 0.88 -8.07
N THR A 34 16.07 0.66 -9.37
CA THR A 34 16.53 1.58 -10.42
C THR A 34 15.52 2.66 -10.77
N LEU A 35 14.22 2.37 -10.66
CA LEU A 35 13.14 3.26 -11.12
C LEU A 35 12.29 3.84 -9.97
N GLY A 36 12.47 3.32 -8.75
CA GLY A 36 11.63 3.70 -7.62
C GLY A 36 10.23 3.07 -7.72
N LEU A 37 9.22 3.82 -7.29
CA LEU A 37 7.84 3.32 -7.24
C LEU A 37 7.22 3.35 -8.64
N LEU A 38 6.60 2.25 -9.05
CA LEU A 38 5.94 2.16 -10.35
C LEU A 38 4.45 2.51 -10.21
N ALA A 39 3.98 3.43 -11.05
CA ALA A 39 2.61 3.96 -11.03
C ALA A 39 1.78 3.57 -12.27
N ASP A 40 2.46 3.31 -13.40
CA ASP A 40 1.82 2.94 -14.65
C ASP A 40 1.73 1.40 -14.79
N PRO A 41 0.53 0.82 -14.95
CA PRO A 41 0.36 -0.62 -15.12
C PRO A 41 1.12 -1.17 -16.34
N LYS A 42 1.30 -0.37 -17.41
CA LYS A 42 2.09 -0.77 -18.59
C LYS A 42 3.57 -0.86 -18.28
N GLU A 43 4.08 0.01 -17.41
CA GLU A 43 5.46 -0.08 -16.93
C GLU A 43 5.63 -1.27 -15.98
N ILE A 44 4.69 -1.48 -15.06
CA ILE A 44 4.67 -2.64 -14.16
C ILE A 44 4.71 -3.94 -14.96
N GLU A 45 3.83 -4.09 -15.96
CA GLU A 45 3.82 -5.27 -16.83
C GLU A 45 5.13 -5.40 -17.59
N ARG A 46 5.65 -4.32 -18.18
CA ARG A 46 6.91 -4.34 -18.94
C ARG A 46 8.10 -4.78 -18.08
N TYR A 47 8.23 -4.22 -16.88
CA TYR A 47 9.40 -4.42 -16.03
C TYR A 47 9.32 -5.67 -15.15
N LEU A 48 8.12 -6.10 -14.76
CA LEU A 48 7.92 -7.30 -13.94
C LEU A 48 7.46 -8.51 -14.76
N LYS A 49 7.48 -8.41 -16.10
CA LYS A 49 7.13 -9.52 -16.99
C LYS A 49 7.90 -10.79 -16.62
N GLY A 50 7.16 -11.88 -16.38
CA GLY A 50 7.73 -13.17 -16.01
C GLY A 50 8.07 -13.31 -14.51
N SER A 51 8.10 -12.23 -13.74
CA SER A 51 8.26 -12.24 -12.28
C SER A 51 6.92 -12.25 -11.54
N VAL A 52 5.83 -11.87 -12.21
CA VAL A 52 4.46 -11.89 -11.70
C VAL A 52 3.54 -12.70 -12.60
N SER A 53 2.54 -13.36 -12.01
CA SER A 53 1.57 -14.16 -12.77
C SER A 53 0.49 -13.32 -13.46
N LEU A 54 0.21 -12.12 -12.92
CA LEU A 54 -0.85 -11.24 -13.41
C LEU A 54 -0.54 -9.78 -13.03
N VAL A 55 -0.90 -8.86 -13.92
CA VAL A 55 -1.01 -7.43 -13.64
C VAL A 55 -2.46 -7.02 -13.85
N ILE A 56 -3.03 -6.28 -12.90
CA ILE A 56 -4.38 -5.73 -13.01
C ILE A 56 -4.25 -4.24 -13.34
N ASP A 57 -4.74 -3.83 -14.50
CA ASP A 57 -4.76 -2.43 -14.91
C ASP A 57 -5.86 -1.68 -14.15
N GLY A 58 -5.45 -0.78 -13.26
CA GLY A 58 -6.30 0.16 -12.53
C GLY A 58 -6.10 1.61 -12.96
N GLY A 59 -5.47 1.85 -14.11
CA GLY A 59 -5.01 3.17 -14.55
C GLY A 59 -3.73 3.63 -13.83
N LEU A 60 -3.38 4.91 -14.04
CA LEU A 60 -2.25 5.56 -13.38
C LEU A 60 -2.57 5.81 -11.90
N ILE A 61 -1.84 5.16 -10.99
CA ILE A 61 -2.05 5.31 -9.55
C ILE A 61 -0.90 6.12 -8.95
N PRO A 62 -1.15 7.32 -8.36
CA PRO A 62 -0.10 8.15 -7.79
C PRO A 62 0.69 7.40 -6.71
N GLY A 63 2.01 7.53 -6.77
CA GLY A 63 2.94 6.84 -5.87
C GLY A 63 3.08 7.45 -4.48
N GLU A 64 2.16 8.31 -4.06
CA GLU A 64 2.24 8.94 -2.74
C GLU A 64 2.03 7.87 -1.64
N PRO A 65 3.02 7.67 -0.73
CA PRO A 65 2.94 6.64 0.27
C PRO A 65 1.87 6.95 1.32
N SER A 66 1.33 5.91 1.96
CA SER A 66 0.46 6.10 3.11
C SER A 66 1.25 6.62 4.31
N THR A 67 0.56 7.40 5.13
CA THR A 67 0.94 7.64 6.52
C THR A 67 1.00 6.31 7.26
N VAL A 68 2.02 6.13 8.09
CA VAL A 68 2.22 4.92 8.91
C VAL A 68 2.30 5.37 10.36
N ILE A 69 1.41 4.83 11.17
CA ILE A 69 1.39 5.02 12.62
C ILE A 69 1.69 3.67 13.30
N SER A 70 2.43 3.72 14.39
CA SER A 70 2.52 2.63 15.35
C SER A 70 1.51 2.88 16.46
N LEU A 71 0.86 1.79 16.90
CA LEU A 71 -0.04 1.76 18.06
C LEU A 71 0.50 0.82 19.15
N VAL A 72 1.81 0.55 19.12
CA VAL A 72 2.47 -0.31 20.11
C VAL A 72 2.52 0.43 21.45
N ASP A 73 2.41 -0.32 22.55
CA ASP A 73 2.43 0.21 23.92
C ASP A 73 1.32 1.25 24.20
N ASP A 74 0.15 1.08 23.56
CA ASP A 74 -1.02 1.97 23.65
C ASP A 74 -0.71 3.44 23.31
N ALA A 75 0.34 3.69 22.51
CA ALA A 75 0.80 5.01 22.12
C ALA A 75 0.73 5.21 20.61
N VAL A 76 0.15 6.33 20.17
CA VAL A 76 0.15 6.75 18.76
C VAL A 76 1.49 7.38 18.41
N ASN A 77 2.29 6.69 17.60
CA ASN A 77 3.56 7.21 17.11
C ASN A 77 3.56 7.29 15.58
N VAL A 78 3.77 8.47 15.02
CA VAL A 78 3.92 8.63 13.56
C VAL A 78 5.28 8.10 13.14
N LEU A 79 5.30 6.98 12.41
CA LEU A 79 6.52 6.39 11.86
C LEU A 79 6.89 6.99 10.50
N ARG A 80 5.88 7.40 9.73
CA ARG A 80 6.03 8.07 8.45
C ARG A 80 4.81 8.91 8.15
N GLU A 81 5.01 10.18 7.79
CA GLU A 81 3.97 11.02 7.22
C GLU A 81 3.83 10.76 5.72
N GLY A 82 2.59 10.71 5.22
CA GLY A 82 2.26 10.50 3.82
C GLY A 82 0.87 11.07 3.53
N LYS A 83 0.13 10.45 2.61
CA LYS A 83 -1.17 10.98 2.13
C LYS A 83 -2.25 11.13 3.21
N GLY A 84 -2.16 10.36 4.31
CA GLY A 84 -3.18 10.37 5.35
C GLY A 84 -2.94 11.51 6.34
N PRO A 85 -3.93 12.39 6.61
CA PRO A 85 -3.73 13.49 7.54
C PRO A 85 -3.48 12.97 8.97
N ILE A 86 -2.52 13.58 9.67
CA ILE A 86 -2.18 13.22 11.05
C ILE A 86 -2.79 14.15 12.11
N LYS A 87 -3.36 15.29 11.68
CA LYS A 87 -3.86 16.34 12.57
C LYS A 87 -4.86 15.79 13.59
N ASP A 88 -5.77 14.94 13.15
CA ASP A 88 -6.84 14.40 13.98
C ASP A 88 -6.39 13.19 14.82
N LEU A 89 -5.21 12.62 14.54
CA LEU A 89 -4.66 11.47 15.27
C LEU A 89 -3.88 11.88 16.53
N LEU A 90 -3.39 13.12 16.56
CA LEU A 90 -2.57 13.66 17.66
C LEU A 90 -3.34 14.63 18.55
N ALA A 91 -4.62 14.88 18.24
CA ALA A 91 -5.53 15.68 19.05
C ALA A 91 -6.14 14.80 20.15
N GLY A 92 -5.31 14.48 21.15
CA GLY A 92 -5.74 13.98 22.47
C GLY A 92 -5.83 15.13 23.46
#